data_AF-A0A2D5SCT9-F1
#
_entry.id   AF-A0A2D5SCT9-F1
#
_cell.length_a   1.000
_cell.length_b   1.000
_cell.length_c   1.000
_cell.angle_alpha   90.00
_cell.angle_beta   90.00
_cell.angle_gamma   90.00
#
_symmetry.space_group_name_H-M   'P 1'
#
loop_
_entity.id
_entity.type
_entity.pdbx_description
1 polymer ?
#
loop_
_entity_poly.entity_id
_entity_poly.type
_entity_poly.pdbx_seq_one_letter_code
_entity_poly.pdbx_strand_id
1 'polypeptide(L)'
;MGLKLTGTLVGRHSRSATISRKRYAEGATVTATPNERRAPAGEHALVLKQVGPRHAILEIDGVQFRLELDPAQAPGNGITVVRRQSSLSN
;
A
#
# COMPACT_ATOMS: atom_id res chain seq x y z
N MET A 1 -5.70 -3.43 12.87
CA MET A 1 -5.33 -2.07 12.42
C MET A 1 -4.70 -2.21 11.04
N GLY A 2 -5.15 -1.47 10.01
CA GLY A 2 -4.64 -1.64 8.64
C GLY A 2 -3.48 -0.71 8.29
N LEU A 3 -2.72 -1.07 7.25
CA LEU A 3 -1.67 -0.21 6.70
C LEU A 3 -2.26 1.11 6.22
N LYS A 4 -1.59 2.23 6.50
CA LYS A 4 -2.01 3.55 6.00
C LYS A 4 -0.86 4.23 5.29
N LEU A 5 -1.10 4.67 4.05
CA LEU A 5 -0.19 5.60 3.38
C LEU A 5 -0.41 7.01 3.95
N THR A 6 0.62 7.58 4.57
CA THR A 6 0.56 8.90 5.19
C THR A 6 1.48 9.92 4.53
N GLY A 7 2.35 9.49 3.62
CA GLY A 7 3.16 10.39 2.81
C GLY A 7 3.84 9.67 1.65
N THR A 8 4.22 10.44 0.63
CA THR A 8 5.02 9.98 -0.50
C THR A 8 6.05 11.04 -0.84
N LEU A 9 7.28 10.62 -1.13
CA LEU A 9 8.32 11.47 -1.71
C LEU A 9 8.71 10.88 -3.05
N VAL A 10 8.50 11.65 -4.11
CA VAL A 10 8.89 11.29 -5.49
C VAL A 10 9.92 12.30 -5.96
N GLY A 11 11.19 11.91 -5.88
CA GLY A 11 12.32 12.65 -6.45
C GLY A 11 12.67 12.16 -7.85
N ARG A 12 13.59 12.88 -8.51
CA ARG A 12 14.05 12.57 -9.87
C ARG A 12 14.69 11.18 -10.00
N HIS A 13 15.34 10.71 -8.95
CA HIS A 13 16.07 9.43 -8.92
C HIS A 13 15.70 8.52 -7.74
N SER A 14 14.85 8.99 -6.84
CA SER A 14 14.49 8.25 -5.63
C SER A 14 13.01 8.41 -5.32
N ARG A 15 12.38 7.33 -4.91
CA ARG A 15 10.97 7.34 -4.53
C ARG A 15 10.80 6.58 -3.22
N SER A 16 9.98 7.11 -2.32
CA SER A 16 9.74 6.50 -1.01
C SER A 16 8.35 6.83 -0.49
N ALA A 17 7.75 5.90 0.24
CA ALA A 17 6.44 6.05 0.85
C ALA A 17 6.53 5.93 2.38
N THR A 18 5.75 6.74 3.08
CA THR A 18 5.55 6.63 4.53
C THR A 18 4.28 5.81 4.76
N ILE A 19 4.45 4.58 5.24
CA ILE A 19 3.39 3.62 5.51
C ILE A 19 3.37 3.35 7.01
N SER A 20 2.22 3.57 7.66
CA SER A 20 2.04 3.37 9.10
C SER A 20 3.13 4.06 9.95
N ARG A 21 3.47 5.31 9.60
CA ARG A 21 4.51 6.15 10.23
C ARG A 21 5.97 5.73 9.99
N LYS A 22 6.23 4.68 9.20
CA LYS A 22 7.59 4.28 8.81
C LYS A 22 7.82 4.54 7.33
N ARG A 23 9.03 5.01 6.99
CA ARG A 23 9.41 5.35 5.61
C ARG A 23 10.09 4.17 4.94
N TYR A 24 9.69 3.89 3.71
CA TYR A 24 10.19 2.79 2.89
C TYR A 24 10.57 3.32 1.51
N ALA A 25 11.73 2.91 1.00
CA ALA A 25 12.11 3.19 -0.38
C ALA A 25 11.34 2.27 -1.34
N GLU A 26 11.13 2.71 -2.58
CA GLU A 26 10.68 1.83 -3.65
C GLU A 26 11.62 0.61 -3.76
N GLY A 27 11.05 -0.59 -3.84
CA GLY A 27 11.74 -1.88 -3.77
C GLY A 27 11.91 -2.46 -2.35
N ALA A 28 11.65 -1.69 -1.29
CA ALA A 28 11.82 -2.17 0.08
C ALA A 28 10.69 -3.12 0.51
N THR A 29 11.03 -4.05 1.40
CA THR A 29 10.07 -4.91 2.08
C THR A 29 9.43 -4.18 3.26
N VAL A 30 8.11 -4.17 3.29
CA VAL A 30 7.23 -3.61 4.30
C VAL A 30 6.63 -4.78 5.06
N THR A 31 7.04 -4.98 6.30
CA THR A 31 6.40 -5.96 7.18
C THR A 31 5.15 -5.33 7.78
N ALA A 32 4.02 -5.99 7.59
CA ALA A 32 2.76 -5.54 8.15
C ALA A 32 1.81 -6.70 8.37
N THR A 33 0.92 -6.54 9.33
CA THR A 33 -0.32 -7.30 9.43
C THR A 33 -1.37 -6.61 8.54
N PRO A 34 -1.56 -7.03 7.28
CA PRO A 34 -2.67 -6.55 6.47
C PRO A 34 -3.98 -6.74 7.25
N ASN A 35 -4.77 -5.67 7.40
CA ASN A 35 -6.07 -5.79 8.04
C ASN A 35 -6.93 -6.69 7.17
N GLU A 36 -7.40 -7.76 7.78
CA GLU A 36 -8.02 -8.87 7.08
C GLU A 36 -9.36 -8.46 6.45
N ARG A 37 -9.38 -8.50 5.12
CA ARG A 37 -10.53 -9.03 4.37
C ARG A 37 -10.12 -10.11 3.35
N ARG A 38 -8.81 -10.39 3.16
CA ARG A 38 -8.32 -11.28 2.09
C ARG A 38 -6.96 -11.97 2.28
N ALA A 39 -6.23 -11.73 3.37
CA ALA A 39 -4.99 -12.44 3.68
C ALA A 39 -5.09 -12.96 5.12
N PRO A 40 -4.62 -14.20 5.43
CA PRO A 40 -4.71 -14.75 6.78
C PRO A 40 -3.97 -13.88 7.79
N ALA A 41 -4.51 -13.69 8.98
CA ALA A 41 -3.92 -12.91 10.08
C ALA A 41 -2.51 -13.40 10.41
N GLY A 42 -1.50 -12.72 9.86
CA GLY A 42 -0.09 -13.06 10.00
C GLY A 42 0.76 -11.86 9.60
N GLU A 43 2.01 -11.83 10.06
CA GLU A 43 2.97 -10.86 9.54
C GLU A 43 3.27 -11.22 8.09
N HIS A 44 3.02 -10.28 7.20
CA HIS A 44 3.20 -10.47 5.78
C HIS A 44 4.29 -9.54 5.28
N ALA A 45 5.23 -10.09 4.52
CA ALA A 45 6.27 -9.34 3.85
C ALA A 45 5.73 -8.78 2.52
N LEU A 46 5.35 -7.51 2.50
CA LEU A 46 4.87 -6.84 1.29
C LEU A 46 6.04 -6.10 0.62
N VAL A 47 6.18 -6.21 -0.69
CA VAL A 47 7.19 -5.45 -1.43
C VAL A 47 6.59 -4.14 -1.92
N LEU A 48 7.22 -3.01 -1.63
CA LEU A 48 6.83 -1.70 -2.17
C LEU A 48 7.28 -1.58 -3.63
N LYS A 49 6.47 -2.06 -4.57
CA LYS A 49 6.81 -2.09 -6.01
C LYS A 49 6.90 -0.73 -6.66
N GLN A 50 6.01 0.19 -6.27
CA GLN A 50 5.92 1.49 -6.93
C GLN A 50 5.44 2.56 -5.95
N VAL A 51 6.04 3.74 -6.04
CA VAL A 51 5.59 4.94 -5.33
C VAL A 51 5.23 6.02 -6.33
N GLY A 52 3.97 6.40 -6.35
CA GLY A 52 3.46 7.55 -7.10
C GLY A 52 3.35 8.80 -6.22
N PRO A 53 3.01 9.96 -6.82
CA PRO A 53 2.87 11.22 -6.08
C PRO A 53 1.76 11.21 -5.02
N ARG A 54 0.78 10.31 -5.16
CA ARG A 54 -0.43 10.23 -4.31
C ARG A 54 -0.82 8.80 -3.94
N HIS A 55 0.00 7.82 -4.29
CA HIS A 55 -0.32 6.42 -4.09
C HIS A 55 0.97 5.59 -3.94
N ALA A 56 0.84 4.39 -3.40
CA ALA A 56 1.88 3.40 -3.31
C ALA A 56 1.31 2.02 -3.69
N ILE A 57 2.07 1.22 -4.43
CA ILE A 57 1.70 -0.15 -4.79
C ILE A 57 2.54 -1.10 -3.98
N LEU A 58 1.87 -1.91 -3.17
CA LEU A 58 2.45 -3.02 -2.43
C LEU A 58 2.11 -4.32 -3.15
N GLU A 59 3.03 -5.28 -3.16
CA GLU A 59 2.78 -6.62 -3.68
C GLU A 59 3.04 -7.66 -2.60
N ILE A 60 2.16 -8.65 -2.51
CA ILE A 60 2.33 -9.84 -1.68
C ILE A 60 1.83 -11.05 -2.45
N ASP A 61 2.63 -12.11 -2.52
CA ASP A 61 2.31 -13.36 -3.21
C ASP A 61 1.77 -13.15 -4.65
N GLY A 62 2.35 -12.18 -5.37
CA GLY A 62 1.93 -11.82 -6.73
C GLY A 62 0.64 -11.00 -6.82
N VAL A 63 -0.01 -10.70 -5.69
CA VAL A 63 -1.19 -9.84 -5.61
C VAL A 63 -0.80 -8.41 -5.28
N GLN A 64 -1.26 -7.46 -6.11
CA GLN A 64 -0.94 -6.05 -5.95
C GLN A 64 -2.06 -5.29 -5.22
N PHE A 65 -1.65 -4.43 -4.29
CA PHE A 65 -2.49 -3.59 -3.44
C PHE A 65 -2.09 -2.14 -3.62
N ARG A 66 -3.05 -1.31 -3.98
CA ARG A 66 -2.85 0.13 -4.10
C ARG A 66 -3.27 0.82 -2.81
N LEU A 67 -2.33 1.53 -2.19
CA LEU A 67 -2.59 2.49 -1.13
C LEU A 67 -2.71 3.89 -1.75
N GLU A 68 -3.67 4.68 -1.31
CA GLU A 68 -3.85 6.06 -1.77
C GLU A 68 -3.69 7.04 -0.61
N LEU A 69 -3.10 8.19 -0.90
CA LEU A 69 -3.08 9.32 0.03
C LEU A 69 -4.48 9.91 0.06
N ASP A 70 -5.17 9.68 1.17
CA ASP A 70 -6.45 10.30 1.45
C ASP A 70 -6.26 11.83 1.56
N PRO A 71 -6.79 12.63 0.62
CA PRO A 71 -6.64 14.09 0.66
C PRO A 71 -7.38 14.74 1.84
N ALA A 72 -8.38 14.05 2.41
CA ALA A 72 -9.10 14.52 3.59
C ALA A 72 -8.42 14.09 4.90
N GLN A 73 -7.37 13.26 4.85
CA GLN A 73 -6.70 12.76 6.04
C GLN A 73 -5.18 12.60 5.88
N ALA A 74 -4.47 13.68 6.18
CA ALA A 74 -3.30 13.51 7.04
C ALA A 74 -3.76 12.97 8.42
N PRO A 75 -2.90 12.27 9.18
CA PRO A 75 -2.89 10.80 9.40
C PRO A 75 -4.16 10.22 10.07
N GLY A 76 -4.51 8.94 9.87
CA GLY A 76 -5.78 8.39 10.43
C GLY A 76 -6.29 7.04 9.88
N ASN A 77 -7.05 7.03 8.78
CA ASN A 77 -7.82 5.85 8.36
C ASN A 77 -7.13 4.94 7.32
N GLY A 78 -7.18 3.64 7.64
CA GLY A 78 -6.57 2.55 6.88
C GLY A 78 -7.24 2.25 5.54
N ILE A 79 -6.59 1.37 4.78
CA ILE A 79 -6.99 0.90 3.45
C ILE A 79 -8.48 0.55 3.37
N THR A 80 -9.19 1.11 2.40
CA THR A 80 -10.44 0.54 1.88
C THR A 80 -10.14 -0.08 0.50
N VAL A 81 -10.22 -1.41 0.42
CA VAL A 81 -9.96 -2.16 -0.82
C VAL A 81 -11.24 -2.18 -1.67
N VAL A 82 -11.23 -1.50 -2.81
CA VAL A 82 -12.27 -1.64 -3.84
C VAL A 82 -11.84 -2.69 -4.87
N ARG A 83 -12.54 -3.84 -4.89
CA ARG A 83 -12.38 -4.85 -5.94
C ARG A 83 -13.05 -4.33 -7.21
N ARG A 84 -12.28 -3.95 -8.24
CA ARG A 84 -12.83 -3.99 -9.61
C ARG A 84 -12.97 -5.46 -10.00
N GLN A 85 -14.20 -5.97 -9.96
CA GLN A 85 -14.54 -7.19 -10.67
C GLN A 85 -14.53 -6.83 -12.16
N SER A 86 -13.48 -7.21 -12.88
CA SER A 86 -13.67 -7.47 -14.31
C SER A 86 -14.52 -8.73 -14.37
N SER A 87 -15.81 -8.60 -14.68
CA SER A 87 -16.59 -9.73 -15.15
C SER A 87 -15.94 -10.17 -16.46
N LEU A 88 -15.21 -11.27 -16.45
CA LEU A 88 -14.95 -12.00 -17.68
C LEU A 88 -16.33 -12.48 -18.16
N SER A 89 -16.84 -11.84 -19.20
CA SER A 89 -17.88 -12.45 -20.03
C SER A 89 -17.35 -13.80 -20.51
N ASN A 90 -18.16 -14.83 -20.31
CA ASN A 90 -17.96 -16.15 -20.90
C ASN A 90 -18.12 -16.06 -22.43
#